data_AF-A0A067DHF3-F1
#
_entry.id   AF-A0A067DHF3-F1
#
_cell.length_a   1.000
_cell.length_b   1.000
_cell.length_c   1.000
_cell.angle_alpha   90.00
_cell.angle_beta   90.00
_cell.angle_gamma   90.00
#
_symmetry.space_group_name_H-M   'P 1'
#
loop_
_entity.id
_entity.type
_entity.pdbx_description
1 polymer ?
#
loop_
_entity_poly.entity_id
_entity_poly.type
_entity_poly.pdbx_seq_one_letter_code
_entity_poly.pdbx_strand_id
1 'polypeptide(L)'
;DPLSHHNKNMQSWGCLRNPTQHIDRLMKAQYLRQVLGNKLQLKTSIIVVRWLVKQACTFRGGDESIYSINRGNFTKLIKHSAECSKEITEVVLENAPLYAKYKSSNIQKGLLNILRNKVQNKIHKELGDGKFCILGGETLYGSDKEQMAIILRYVDFVNVMETTTITLKKEIYNILGRYGFLVEIIQGQGYDSASNKRGAWNRLQALFLKDCPYAYYIHCFTHQL
;
A
#
# COMPACT_ATOMS: atom_id res chain seq x y z
N ASP A 1 35.14 0.16 58.84
CA ASP A 1 33.85 -0.54 58.68
C ASP A 1 33.24 -0.20 57.32
N PRO A 2 33.10 -1.15 56.38
CA PRO A 2 32.60 -0.89 55.02
C PRO A 2 31.20 -0.26 54.99
N LEU A 3 30.43 -0.42 56.07
CA LEU A 3 29.05 0.04 56.21
C LEU A 3 28.90 1.41 56.90
N SER A 4 30.00 2.10 57.20
CA SER A 4 29.94 3.40 57.86
C SER A 4 29.14 4.41 57.02
N HIS A 5 28.40 5.31 57.69
CA HIS A 5 27.67 6.39 57.03
C HIS A 5 28.57 7.22 56.11
N HIS A 6 29.85 7.37 56.47
CA HIS A 6 30.82 8.08 55.65
C HIS A 6 31.10 7.39 54.31
N ASN A 7 31.26 6.05 54.30
CA ASN A 7 31.48 5.31 53.06
C ASN A 7 30.26 5.33 52.14
N LYS A 8 29.05 5.25 52.70
CA LYS A 8 27.80 5.40 51.93
C LYS A 8 27.69 6.80 51.31
N ASN A 9 28.00 7.84 52.08
CA ASN A 9 27.97 9.22 51.60
C ASN A 9 29.03 9.48 50.51
N MET A 10 30.23 8.90 50.64
CA MET A 10 31.28 8.96 49.61
C MET A 10 30.86 8.26 48.31
N GLN A 11 30.19 7.10 48.40
CA GLN A 11 29.62 6.43 47.22
C GLN A 11 28.51 7.27 46.56
N SER A 12 27.57 7.82 47.34
CA SER A 12 26.53 8.71 46.82
C SER A 12 27.10 9.95 46.16
N TRP A 13 28.15 10.57 46.73
CA TRP A 13 28.84 11.69 46.12
C TRP A 13 29.54 11.31 44.82
N GLY A 14 30.17 10.13 44.76
CA GLY A 14 30.75 9.58 43.54
C GLY A 14 29.71 9.35 42.43
N CYS A 15 28.54 8.81 42.77
CA CYS A 15 27.41 8.66 41.86
C CYS A 15 26.90 10.03 41.36
N LEU A 16 26.78 11.02 42.25
CA LEU A 16 26.35 12.37 41.92
C LEU A 16 27.32 13.07 40.94
N ARG A 17 28.62 12.78 41.06
CA ARG A 17 29.65 13.29 40.15
C ARG A 17 29.69 12.57 38.81
N ASN A 18 29.08 11.40 38.68
CA ASN A 18 29.11 10.62 37.45
C ASN A 18 28.19 11.27 36.41
N PRO A 19 28.74 11.90 35.34
CA PRO A 19 27.96 12.64 34.37
C PRO A 19 26.87 11.80 33.68
N THR A 20 27.06 10.48 33.58
CA THR A 20 26.12 9.53 32.95
C THR A 20 24.88 9.24 33.79
N GLN A 21 24.95 9.44 35.11
CA GLN A 21 23.83 9.24 36.04
C GLN A 21 23.02 10.51 36.29
N HIS A 22 23.39 11.63 35.67
CA HIS A 22 22.58 12.85 35.75
C HIS A 22 21.18 12.59 35.18
N ILE A 23 20.18 13.05 35.93
CA ILE A 23 18.76 12.88 35.62
C ILE A 23 18.47 13.31 34.18
N ASP A 24 18.99 14.46 33.75
CA ASP A 24 18.78 14.97 32.39
C ASP A 24 19.27 14.01 31.30
N ARG A 25 20.42 13.34 31.52
CA ARG A 25 20.98 12.39 30.56
C ARG A 25 20.18 11.10 30.52
N LEU A 26 19.78 10.59 31.69
CA LEU A 26 18.94 9.40 31.80
C LEU A 26 17.56 9.64 31.17
N MET A 27 16.93 10.78 31.46
CA MET A 27 15.65 11.19 30.85
C MET A 27 15.77 11.31 29.33
N LYS A 28 16.84 11.94 28.83
CA LYS A 28 17.08 12.06 27.38
C LYS A 28 17.29 10.69 26.72
N ALA A 29 18.06 9.79 27.34
CA ALA A 29 18.27 8.44 26.82
C ALA A 29 16.97 7.62 26.80
N GLN A 30 16.17 7.70 27.86
CA GLN A 30 14.86 7.04 27.94
C GLN A 30 13.89 7.57 26.88
N TYR A 31 13.82 8.89 26.73
CA TYR A 31 13.00 9.54 25.70
C TYR A 31 13.40 9.07 24.29
N LEU A 32 14.70 9.04 23.99
CA LEU A 32 15.19 8.56 22.69
C LEU A 32 14.82 7.10 22.44
N ARG A 33 14.95 6.24 23.46
CA ARG A 33 14.54 4.83 23.37
C ARG A 33 13.03 4.70 23.08
N GLN A 34 12.20 5.50 23.75
CA GLN A 34 10.75 5.53 23.52
C GLN A 34 10.40 6.01 22.10
N VAL A 35 11.06 7.07 21.60
CA VAL A 35 10.86 7.57 20.23
C VAL A 35 11.23 6.50 19.20
N LEU A 36 12.34 5.79 19.39
CA LEU A 36 12.75 4.70 18.51
C LEU A 36 11.74 3.55 18.52
N GLY A 37 11.28 3.14 19.71
CA GLY A 37 10.27 2.09 19.84
C GLY A 37 8.94 2.45 19.17
N ASN A 38 8.45 3.68 19.38
CA ASN A 38 7.23 4.17 18.73
C ASN A 38 7.37 4.21 17.21
N LYS A 39 8.52 4.65 16.69
CA LYS A 39 8.81 4.65 15.24
C LYS A 39 8.81 3.23 14.67
N LEU A 40 9.45 2.28 15.37
CA LEU A 40 9.50 0.89 14.94
C LEU A 40 8.10 0.29 14.91
N GLN A 41 7.30 0.50 15.97
CA GLN A 41 5.93 0.02 16.03
C GLN A 41 5.04 0.61 14.93
N LEU A 42 5.13 1.92 14.68
CA LEU A 42 4.40 2.58 13.60
C LEU A 42 4.82 2.04 12.23
N LYS A 43 6.11 1.84 12.00
CA LYS A 43 6.64 1.26 10.76
C LYS A 43 6.09 -0.14 10.53
N THR A 44 6.10 -1.01 11.55
CA THR A 44 5.53 -2.35 11.48
C THR A 44 4.04 -2.30 11.16
N SER A 45 3.29 -1.40 11.83
CA SER A 45 1.85 -1.19 11.57
C SER A 45 1.57 -0.78 10.12
N ILE A 46 2.34 0.16 9.58
CA ILE A 46 2.22 0.61 8.18
C ILE A 46 2.49 -0.55 7.20
N ILE A 47 3.52 -1.37 7.46
CA ILE A 47 3.85 -2.52 6.62
C ILE A 47 2.69 -3.51 6.58
N VAL A 48 2.12 -3.84 7.76
CA VAL A 48 0.98 -4.75 7.86
C VAL A 48 -0.25 -4.20 7.14
N VAL A 49 -0.61 -2.94 7.37
CA VAL A 49 -1.73 -2.29 6.65
C VAL A 49 -1.51 -2.38 5.14
N ARG A 50 -0.30 -2.03 4.67
CA ARG A 50 0.02 -2.06 3.24
C ARG A 50 -0.10 -3.47 2.66
N TRP A 51 0.31 -4.49 3.39
CA TRP A 51 0.18 -5.89 2.97
C TRP A 51 -1.30 -6.28 2.84
N LEU A 52 -2.11 -5.98 3.87
CA LEU A 52 -3.55 -6.31 3.88
C LEU A 52 -4.29 -5.66 2.72
N VAL A 53 -4.02 -4.38 2.46
CA VAL A 53 -4.63 -3.64 1.33
C VAL A 53 -4.25 -4.27 0.00
N LYS A 54 -2.97 -4.60 -0.21
CA LYS A 54 -2.50 -5.21 -1.46
C LYS A 54 -3.15 -6.56 -1.75
N GLN A 55 -3.48 -7.31 -0.70
CA GLN A 55 -4.10 -8.63 -0.82
C GLN A 55 -5.63 -8.58 -0.70
N ALA A 56 -6.23 -7.39 -0.65
CA ALA A 56 -7.67 -7.20 -0.40
C ALA A 56 -8.20 -7.96 0.83
N CYS A 57 -7.35 -8.14 1.86
CA CYS A 57 -7.69 -8.90 3.06
C CYS A 57 -8.38 -8.02 4.12
N THR A 58 -9.35 -8.59 4.83
CA THR A 58 -9.98 -7.94 5.97
C THR A 58 -8.97 -7.70 7.09
N PHE A 59 -9.10 -6.57 7.81
CA PHE A 59 -8.13 -6.21 8.84
C PHE A 59 -8.45 -6.89 10.17
N ARG A 60 -9.74 -6.95 10.50
CA ARG A 60 -10.27 -7.34 11.81
C ARG A 60 -10.95 -8.70 11.74
N GLY A 61 -11.00 -9.37 12.89
CA GLY A 61 -11.77 -10.59 13.10
C GLY A 61 -13.02 -10.31 13.92
N GLY A 62 -13.84 -11.34 14.13
CA GLY A 62 -15.03 -11.24 15.00
C GLY A 62 -14.66 -10.98 16.47
N ASP A 63 -13.65 -11.70 16.99
CA ASP A 63 -13.13 -11.51 18.35
C ASP A 63 -11.62 -11.21 18.34
N GLU A 64 -11.24 -10.02 18.82
CA GLU A 64 -9.85 -9.56 18.93
C GLU A 64 -9.25 -9.73 20.35
N SER A 65 -10.00 -10.35 21.26
CA SER A 65 -9.57 -10.67 22.63
C SER A 65 -8.28 -11.50 22.64
N ILE A 66 -7.50 -11.43 23.73
CA ILE A 66 -6.24 -12.19 23.84
C ILE A 66 -6.45 -13.71 23.81
N TYR A 67 -7.66 -14.18 24.15
CA TYR A 67 -8.04 -15.59 24.21
C TYR A 67 -8.58 -16.12 22.87
N SER A 68 -8.88 -15.23 21.92
CA SER A 68 -9.35 -15.63 20.59
C SER A 68 -8.25 -16.33 19.79
N ILE A 69 -8.62 -17.46 19.18
CA ILE A 69 -7.80 -18.19 18.20
C ILE A 69 -7.55 -17.32 16.95
N ASN A 70 -8.50 -16.45 16.59
CA ASN A 70 -8.43 -15.60 15.42
C ASN A 70 -8.72 -14.12 15.71
N ARG A 71 -7.67 -13.42 16.18
CA ARG A 71 -7.70 -11.99 16.54
C ARG A 71 -7.72 -11.02 15.34
N GLY A 72 -8.09 -11.50 14.16
CA GLY A 72 -8.03 -10.74 12.91
C GLY A 72 -6.63 -10.70 12.28
N ASN A 73 -6.61 -10.43 10.97
CA ASN A 73 -5.39 -10.53 10.17
C ASN A 73 -4.35 -9.47 10.55
N PHE A 74 -4.77 -8.27 10.96
CA PHE A 74 -3.84 -7.23 11.42
C PHE A 74 -3.04 -7.70 12.63
N THR A 75 -3.72 -8.18 13.67
CA THR A 75 -3.06 -8.67 14.90
C THR A 75 -2.17 -9.87 14.59
N LYS A 76 -2.61 -10.79 13.73
CA LYS A 76 -1.82 -11.96 13.32
C LYS A 76 -0.54 -11.59 12.59
N LEU A 77 -0.60 -10.65 11.65
CA LEU A 77 0.59 -10.20 10.91
C LEU A 77 1.57 -9.41 11.78
N ILE A 78 1.07 -8.65 12.77
CA ILE A 78 1.94 -8.01 13.77
C ILE A 78 2.63 -9.08 14.63
N LYS A 79 1.91 -10.11 15.09
CA LYS A 79 2.50 -11.25 15.82
C LYS A 79 3.59 -11.94 14.99
N HIS A 80 3.29 -12.24 13.73
CA HIS A 80 4.25 -12.83 12.81
C HIS A 80 5.51 -11.95 12.64
N SER A 81 5.33 -10.63 12.52
CA SER A 81 6.47 -9.70 12.44
C SER A 81 7.32 -9.70 13.72
N ALA A 82 6.70 -9.91 14.89
CA ALA A 82 7.38 -10.02 16.17
C ALA A 82 8.16 -11.34 16.28
N GLU A 83 7.59 -12.46 15.85
CA GLU A 83 8.27 -13.77 15.80
C GLU A 83 9.57 -13.71 14.99
N CYS A 84 9.63 -12.86 13.96
CA CYS A 84 10.82 -12.66 13.14
C CYS A 84 11.82 -11.63 13.69
N SER A 85 11.49 -10.86 14.73
CA SER A 85 12.37 -9.81 15.26
C SER A 85 12.15 -9.55 16.75
N LYS A 86 13.23 -9.71 17.53
CA LYS A 86 13.25 -9.39 18.96
C LYS A 86 12.94 -7.90 19.22
N GLU A 87 13.48 -7.02 18.38
CA GLU A 87 13.27 -5.57 18.50
C GLU A 87 11.80 -5.19 18.29
N ILE A 88 11.12 -5.84 17.33
CA ILE A 88 9.69 -5.65 17.11
C ILE A 88 8.91 -6.23 18.28
N THR A 89 9.28 -7.42 18.77
CA THR A 89 8.64 -8.06 19.92
C THR A 89 8.57 -7.13 21.13
N GLU A 90 9.65 -6.42 21.44
CA GLU A 90 9.73 -5.50 22.59
C GLU A 90 8.76 -4.31 22.51
N VAL A 91 8.24 -3.97 21.32
CA VAL A 91 7.52 -2.71 21.10
C VAL A 91 6.10 -2.87 20.56
N VAL A 92 5.63 -4.09 20.30
CA VAL A 92 4.29 -4.31 19.72
C VAL A 92 3.33 -5.02 20.68
N LEU A 93 2.04 -4.94 20.35
CA LEU A 93 0.95 -5.67 20.98
C LEU A 93 0.88 -5.47 22.51
N GLU A 94 1.07 -6.52 23.30
CA GLU A 94 1.00 -6.49 24.76
C GLU A 94 2.23 -5.81 25.39
N ASN A 95 3.36 -5.74 24.67
CA ASN A 95 4.58 -5.04 25.11
C ASN A 95 4.55 -3.54 24.81
N ALA A 96 3.61 -3.09 23.96
CA ALA A 96 3.45 -1.67 23.66
C ALA A 96 2.76 -0.91 24.81
N PRO A 97 3.18 0.34 25.09
CA PRO A 97 2.66 1.11 26.21
C PRO A 97 1.18 1.46 26.02
N LEU A 98 0.34 1.06 26.99
CA LEU A 98 -1.09 1.38 27.12
C LEU A 98 -1.84 1.54 25.77
N TYR A 99 -2.07 2.79 25.36
CA TYR A 99 -2.87 3.16 24.19
C TYR A 99 -2.09 3.18 22.88
N ALA A 100 -0.76 3.10 22.92
CA ALA A 100 0.10 3.10 21.76
C ALA A 100 0.12 1.73 21.06
N LYS A 101 -0.96 0.94 21.10
CA LYS A 101 -1.00 -0.41 20.48
C LYS A 101 -1.29 -0.38 18.99
N TYR A 102 -1.77 0.75 18.47
CA TYR A 102 -2.20 0.96 17.07
C TYR A 102 -3.21 -0.08 16.55
N LYS A 103 -3.88 -0.83 17.45
CA LYS A 103 -4.89 -1.85 17.14
C LYS A 103 -6.29 -1.28 16.90
N SER A 104 -6.54 -0.01 17.27
CA SER A 104 -7.88 0.54 17.19
C SER A 104 -8.32 0.74 15.75
N SER A 105 -9.62 0.56 15.50
CA SER A 105 -10.24 0.78 14.19
C SER A 105 -9.94 2.17 13.63
N ASN A 106 -10.00 3.20 14.48
CA ASN A 106 -9.73 4.57 14.07
C ASN A 106 -8.29 4.77 13.60
N ILE A 107 -7.32 4.17 14.29
CA ILE A 107 -5.91 4.23 13.87
C ILE A 107 -5.70 3.48 12.55
N GLN A 108 -6.24 2.27 12.43
CA GLN A 108 -6.11 1.47 11.20
C GLN A 108 -6.74 2.19 10.00
N LYS A 109 -7.93 2.79 10.17
CA LYS A 109 -8.58 3.64 9.17
C LYS A 109 -7.75 4.87 8.84
N GLY A 110 -7.12 5.50 9.83
CA GLY A 110 -6.20 6.63 9.63
C GLY A 110 -5.00 6.25 8.77
N LEU A 111 -4.35 5.11 9.05
CA LEU A 111 -3.23 4.59 8.26
C LEU A 111 -3.68 4.26 6.82
N LEU A 112 -4.84 3.61 6.67
CA LEU A 112 -5.44 3.32 5.38
C LEU A 112 -5.71 4.61 4.58
N ASN A 113 -6.25 5.63 5.24
CA ASN A 113 -6.52 6.92 4.62
C ASN A 113 -5.23 7.61 4.13
N ILE A 114 -4.14 7.55 4.91
CA ILE A 114 -2.84 8.07 4.50
C ILE A 114 -2.33 7.34 3.26
N LEU A 115 -2.42 6.01 3.20
CA LEU A 115 -2.03 5.23 2.03
C LEU A 115 -2.89 5.57 0.81
N ARG A 116 -4.22 5.66 0.99
CA ARG A 116 -5.17 6.07 -0.05
C ARG A 116 -4.77 7.42 -0.63
N ASN A 117 -4.54 8.42 0.22
CA ASN A 117 -4.19 9.76 -0.21
C ASN A 117 -2.84 9.78 -0.96
N LYS A 118 -1.85 8.96 -0.55
CA LYS A 118 -0.59 8.84 -1.28
C LYS A 118 -0.78 8.27 -2.68
N VAL A 119 -1.62 7.25 -2.84
CA VAL A 119 -1.95 6.67 -4.15
C VAL A 119 -2.68 7.69 -5.01
N GLN A 120 -3.71 8.34 -4.47
CA GLN A 120 -4.46 9.38 -5.18
C GLN A 120 -3.56 10.54 -5.61
N ASN A 121 -2.67 11.01 -4.74
CA ASN A 121 -1.73 12.08 -5.07
C ASN A 121 -0.74 11.67 -6.17
N LYS A 122 -0.34 10.39 -6.21
CA LYS A 122 0.54 9.87 -7.27
C LYS A 122 -0.20 9.86 -8.61
N ILE A 123 -1.43 9.35 -8.64
CA ILE A 123 -2.29 9.35 -9.84
C ILE A 123 -2.56 10.79 -10.31
N HIS A 124 -2.89 11.70 -9.39
CA HIS A 124 -3.15 13.11 -9.74
C HIS A 124 -1.91 13.79 -10.34
N LYS A 125 -0.72 13.52 -9.80
CA LYS A 125 0.54 14.02 -10.37
C LYS A 125 0.86 13.43 -11.74
N GLU A 126 0.51 12.17 -11.97
CA GLU A 126 0.68 11.52 -13.28
C GLU A 126 -0.29 12.06 -14.31
N LEU A 127 -1.50 12.42 -13.88
CA LEU A 127 -2.51 13.05 -14.74
C LEU A 127 -2.13 14.48 -15.14
N GLY A 128 -1.57 15.27 -14.21
CA GLY A 128 -1.26 16.68 -14.46
C GLY A 128 -2.53 17.48 -14.84
N ASP A 129 -2.43 18.28 -15.91
CA ASP A 129 -3.56 19.01 -16.51
C ASP A 129 -4.36 18.15 -17.52
N GLY A 130 -4.10 16.85 -17.54
CA GLY A 130 -4.78 15.89 -18.40
C GLY A 130 -6.28 15.83 -18.13
N LYS A 131 -7.06 15.66 -19.20
CA LYS A 131 -8.51 15.50 -19.12
C LYS A 131 -8.86 14.04 -18.82
N PHE A 132 -9.93 13.83 -18.04
CA PHE A 132 -10.48 12.51 -17.74
C PHE A 132 -11.97 12.47 -18.06
N CYS A 133 -12.49 11.29 -18.34
CA CYS A 133 -13.91 11.00 -18.41
C CYS A 133 -14.37 10.18 -17.20
N ILE A 134 -15.65 10.28 -16.90
CA ILE A 134 -16.31 9.56 -15.82
C ILE A 134 -17.15 8.44 -16.44
N LEU A 135 -17.03 7.23 -15.91
CA LEU A 135 -17.97 6.14 -16.18
C LEU A 135 -18.65 5.76 -14.87
N GLY A 136 -19.98 5.71 -14.90
CA GLY A 136 -20.81 5.34 -13.78
C GLY A 136 -21.59 4.06 -14.08
N GLY A 137 -21.73 3.19 -13.09
CA GLY A 137 -22.64 2.05 -13.15
C GLY A 137 -23.30 1.83 -11.81
N GLU A 138 -24.60 1.55 -11.82
CA GLU A 138 -25.38 1.23 -10.63
C GLU A 138 -25.55 -0.28 -10.49
N THR A 139 -25.45 -0.79 -9.26
CA THR A 139 -25.69 -2.18 -8.94
C THR A 139 -26.55 -2.31 -7.68
N LEU A 140 -27.39 -3.34 -7.64
CA LEU A 140 -28.11 -3.75 -6.44
C LEU A 140 -27.34 -4.90 -5.80
N TYR A 141 -26.71 -4.65 -4.65
CA TYR A 141 -25.92 -5.67 -3.95
C TYR A 141 -26.62 -6.14 -2.67
N GLY A 142 -27.40 -7.23 -2.78
CA GLY A 142 -27.84 -8.13 -1.69
C GLY A 142 -28.51 -7.50 -0.45
N SER A 143 -28.76 -6.21 -0.49
CA SER A 143 -29.37 -5.34 0.51
C SER A 143 -30.21 -4.36 -0.30
N ASP A 144 -31.29 -3.82 0.27
CA ASP A 144 -32.19 -2.86 -0.41
C ASP A 144 -31.52 -1.48 -0.64
N LYS A 145 -30.21 -1.46 -0.90
CA LYS A 145 -29.38 -0.29 -1.09
C LYS A 145 -28.67 -0.37 -2.43
N GLU A 146 -28.98 0.58 -3.29
CA GLU A 146 -28.29 0.83 -4.54
C GLU A 146 -26.86 1.30 -4.26
N GLN A 147 -25.91 0.79 -5.05
CA GLN A 147 -24.51 1.21 -5.01
C GLN A 147 -24.11 1.71 -6.40
N MET A 148 -23.42 2.86 -6.45
CA MET A 148 -22.87 3.40 -7.70
C MET A 148 -21.35 3.24 -7.70
N ALA A 149 -20.84 2.57 -8.72
CA ALA A 149 -19.42 2.53 -9.03
C ALA A 149 -19.07 3.71 -9.96
N ILE A 150 -18.09 4.53 -9.55
CA ILE A 150 -17.55 5.63 -10.36
C ILE A 150 -16.12 5.27 -10.77
N ILE A 151 -15.86 5.25 -12.08
CA ILE A 151 -14.55 5.01 -12.67
C ILE A 151 -14.09 6.29 -13.36
N LEU A 152 -12.91 6.78 -12.99
CA LEU A 152 -12.23 7.84 -13.71
C LEU A 152 -11.30 7.21 -14.75
N ARG A 153 -11.49 7.53 -16.03
CA ARG A 153 -10.58 7.11 -17.11
C ARG A 153 -9.91 8.34 -17.70
N TYR A 154 -8.60 8.30 -17.85
CA TYR A 154 -7.83 9.32 -18.55
C TYR A 154 -7.05 8.67 -19.70
N VAL A 155 -6.68 9.49 -20.68
CA VAL A 155 -5.98 9.04 -21.89
C VAL A 155 -4.63 9.74 -21.95
N ASP A 156 -3.58 8.97 -22.18
CA ASP A 156 -2.27 9.50 -22.54
C ASP A 156 -2.13 9.46 -24.07
N PHE A 157 -1.81 10.60 -24.69
CA PHE A 157 -1.67 10.71 -26.14
C PHE A 157 -0.21 10.49 -26.52
N VAL A 158 0.05 9.40 -27.23
CA VAL A 158 1.38 9.12 -27.78
C VAL A 158 1.42 9.51 -29.25
N ASN A 159 2.37 10.38 -29.57
CA ASN A 159 2.60 10.78 -30.94
C ASN A 159 3.38 9.68 -31.65
N VAL A 160 2.85 9.17 -32.76
CA VAL A 160 3.46 8.08 -33.52
C VAL A 160 3.83 8.59 -34.90
N MET A 161 5.10 8.43 -35.29
CA MET A 161 5.60 8.88 -36.59
C MET A 161 4.91 8.17 -37.76
N GLU A 162 4.56 6.90 -37.58
CA GLU A 162 3.89 6.07 -38.58
C GLU A 162 2.82 5.18 -37.96
N THR A 163 1.68 5.07 -38.61
CA THR A 163 0.55 4.25 -38.13
C THR A 163 0.60 2.81 -38.64
N THR A 164 1.78 2.27 -38.98
CA THR A 164 1.87 0.85 -39.38
C THR A 164 1.54 -0.06 -38.18
N THR A 165 1.05 -1.27 -38.46
CA THR A 165 0.71 -2.24 -37.41
C THR A 165 1.88 -2.50 -36.45
N ILE A 166 3.09 -2.63 -36.99
CA ILE A 166 4.30 -2.95 -36.22
C ILE A 166 4.68 -1.78 -35.31
N THR A 167 4.66 -0.56 -35.85
CA THR A 167 4.96 0.65 -35.08
C THR A 167 3.94 0.85 -33.96
N LEU A 168 2.64 0.69 -34.24
CA LEU A 168 1.59 0.79 -33.22
C LEU A 168 1.74 -0.27 -32.12
N LYS A 169 2.04 -1.52 -32.48
CA LYS A 169 2.29 -2.58 -31.48
C LYS A 169 3.48 -2.20 -30.59
N LYS A 170 4.59 -1.77 -31.18
CA LYS A 170 5.79 -1.36 -30.45
C LYS A 170 5.52 -0.21 -29.49
N GLU A 171 4.78 0.81 -29.92
CA GLU A 171 4.44 1.94 -29.04
C GLU A 171 3.53 1.52 -27.89
N ILE A 172 2.53 0.66 -28.13
CA ILE A 172 1.70 0.12 -27.04
C ILE A 172 2.56 -0.67 -26.04
N TYR A 173 3.50 -1.49 -26.53
CA TYR A 173 4.46 -2.20 -25.67
C TYR A 173 5.33 -1.23 -24.85
N ASN A 174 5.84 -0.16 -25.46
CA ASN A 174 6.62 0.85 -24.77
C ASN A 174 5.82 1.52 -23.65
N ILE A 175 4.55 1.86 -23.91
CA ILE A 175 3.65 2.45 -22.92
C ILE A 175 3.40 1.48 -21.77
N LEU A 176 3.03 0.24 -22.07
CA LEU A 176 2.81 -0.79 -21.05
C LEU A 176 4.06 -0.99 -20.18
N GLY A 177 5.24 -1.08 -20.81
CA GLY A 177 6.53 -1.18 -20.12
C GLY A 177 6.83 0.03 -19.25
N ARG A 178 6.56 1.25 -19.72
CA ARG A 178 6.74 2.50 -18.94
C ARG A 178 5.94 2.49 -17.64
N TYR A 179 4.73 1.93 -17.67
CA TYR A 179 3.86 1.81 -16.48
C TYR A 179 4.04 0.49 -15.72
N GLY A 180 4.96 -0.38 -16.14
CA GLY A 180 5.23 -1.67 -15.48
C GLY A 180 4.12 -2.71 -15.68
N PHE A 181 3.31 -2.57 -16.73
CA PHE A 181 2.31 -3.57 -17.11
C PHE A 181 2.90 -4.62 -18.02
N LEU A 182 2.52 -5.87 -17.76
CA LEU A 182 2.83 -7.03 -18.59
C LEU A 182 1.77 -7.16 -19.70
N VAL A 183 2.19 -7.63 -20.88
CA VAL A 183 1.26 -7.81 -22.02
C VAL A 183 0.37 -9.04 -21.78
N GLU A 184 0.89 -10.02 -21.06
CA GLU A 184 0.27 -11.30 -20.75
C GLU A 184 -0.99 -11.17 -19.87
N ILE A 185 -1.13 -10.04 -19.17
CA ILE A 185 -2.29 -9.76 -18.30
C ILE A 185 -3.40 -8.95 -18.98
N ILE A 186 -3.25 -8.62 -20.26
CA ILE A 186 -4.29 -7.90 -21.02
C ILE A 186 -5.52 -8.82 -21.18
N GLN A 187 -6.70 -8.32 -20.78
CA GLN A 187 -7.96 -9.05 -20.86
C GLN A 187 -8.85 -8.60 -22.04
N GLY A 188 -8.45 -7.55 -22.73
CA GLY A 188 -9.22 -7.01 -23.84
C GLY A 188 -8.49 -5.88 -24.54
N GLN A 189 -8.81 -5.72 -25.82
CA GLN A 189 -8.27 -4.67 -26.68
C GLN A 189 -9.41 -4.04 -27.48
N GLY A 190 -9.49 -2.71 -27.44
CA GLY A 190 -10.54 -1.96 -28.14
C GLY A 190 -9.94 -1.07 -29.23
N TYR A 191 -10.20 -1.39 -30.50
CA TYR A 191 -9.76 -0.55 -31.63
C TYR A 191 -10.89 -0.29 -32.63
N ASP A 192 -10.74 0.76 -33.42
CA ASP A 192 -11.59 1.02 -34.59
C ASP A 192 -11.44 -0.07 -35.68
N SER A 193 -12.22 0.06 -36.75
CA SER A 193 -12.21 -0.85 -37.90
C SER A 193 -11.10 -0.55 -38.91
N ALA A 194 -10.12 0.31 -38.58
CA ALA A 194 -9.05 0.64 -39.52
C ALA A 194 -8.27 -0.61 -39.95
N SER A 195 -7.83 -0.63 -41.21
CA SER A 195 -7.28 -1.82 -41.85
C SER A 195 -6.00 -2.34 -41.17
N ASN A 196 -5.21 -1.47 -40.53
CA ASN A 196 -4.04 -1.81 -39.74
C ASN A 196 -4.37 -2.36 -38.33
N LYS A 197 -5.58 -2.12 -37.81
CA LYS A 197 -6.00 -2.53 -36.46
C LYS A 197 -6.90 -3.76 -36.47
N ARG A 198 -7.94 -3.77 -37.32
CA ARG A 198 -8.92 -4.86 -37.45
C ARG A 198 -8.52 -5.81 -38.59
N GLY A 199 -8.41 -7.10 -38.27
CA GLY A 199 -8.19 -8.17 -39.24
C GLY A 199 -7.59 -9.42 -38.59
N ALA A 200 -7.83 -10.57 -39.21
CA ALA A 200 -7.40 -11.87 -38.67
C ALA A 200 -5.89 -12.13 -38.83
N TRP A 201 -5.21 -11.39 -39.71
CA TRP A 201 -3.83 -11.65 -40.10
C TRP A 201 -3.00 -10.37 -40.09
N ASN A 202 -1.86 -10.37 -39.39
CA ASN A 202 -0.87 -9.29 -39.40
C ASN A 202 -1.44 -7.89 -39.07
N ARG A 203 -2.59 -7.84 -38.38
CA ARG A 203 -3.21 -6.60 -37.86
C ARG A 203 -3.02 -6.53 -36.36
N LEU A 204 -3.20 -5.33 -35.80
CA LEU A 204 -2.87 -5.06 -34.40
C LEU A 204 -3.57 -6.05 -33.46
N GLN A 205 -4.87 -6.30 -33.69
CA GLN A 205 -5.62 -7.24 -32.87
C GLN A 205 -5.06 -8.67 -32.90
N ALA A 206 -4.65 -9.14 -34.08
CA ALA A 206 -4.16 -10.50 -34.27
C ALA A 206 -2.76 -10.66 -33.67
N LEU A 207 -1.93 -9.61 -33.75
CA LEU A 207 -0.62 -9.62 -33.11
C LEU A 207 -0.71 -9.66 -31.59
N PHE A 208 -1.63 -8.91 -30.98
CA PHE A 208 -1.86 -8.97 -29.53
C PHE A 208 -2.49 -10.29 -29.09
N LEU A 209 -3.43 -10.86 -29.87
CA LEU A 209 -3.99 -12.17 -29.58
C LEU A 209 -2.94 -13.29 -29.64
N LYS A 210 -1.94 -13.17 -30.52
CA LYS A 210 -0.82 -14.12 -30.61
C LYS A 210 0.04 -14.11 -29.35
N ASP A 211 0.28 -12.93 -28.78
CA ASP A 211 1.11 -12.79 -27.58
C ASP A 211 0.31 -13.00 -26.29
N CYS A 212 -0.98 -12.63 -26.29
CA CYS A 212 -1.91 -12.74 -25.16
C CYS A 212 -3.27 -13.28 -25.66
N PRO A 213 -3.50 -14.61 -25.57
CA PRO A 213 -4.74 -15.23 -26.06
C PRO A 213 -6.02 -14.72 -25.40
N TYR A 214 -5.93 -14.12 -24.21
CA TYR A 214 -7.06 -13.56 -23.46
C TYR A 214 -7.35 -12.09 -23.80
N ALA A 215 -6.55 -11.45 -24.66
CA ALA A 215 -6.78 -10.08 -25.09
C ALA A 215 -7.87 -10.01 -26.17
N TYR A 216 -9.12 -10.28 -25.80
CA TYR A 216 -10.25 -10.28 -26.74
C TYR A 216 -10.46 -8.92 -27.41
N TYR A 217 -10.65 -8.93 -28.73
CA TYR A 217 -10.95 -7.71 -29.47
C TYR A 217 -12.41 -7.29 -29.29
N ILE A 218 -12.60 -6.01 -28.95
CA ILE A 218 -13.90 -5.35 -28.91
C ILE A 218 -13.89 -4.22 -29.94
N HIS A 219 -14.86 -4.22 -30.83
CA HIS A 219 -14.98 -3.17 -31.83
C HIS A 219 -15.37 -1.83 -31.18
N CYS A 220 -14.67 -0.76 -31.52
CA CYS A 220 -14.99 0.58 -31.05
C CYS A 220 -16.24 1.12 -31.76
N PHE A 221 -17.39 1.05 -31.07
CA PHE A 221 -18.70 1.46 -31.61
C PHE A 221 -18.81 2.94 -32.00
N THR A 222 -17.95 3.82 -31.49
CA THR A 222 -17.94 5.24 -31.89
C THR A 222 -17.47 5.46 -33.33
N HIS A 223 -16.99 4.40 -34.01
CA HIS A 223 -16.58 4.41 -35.42
C HIS A 223 -17.47 3.50 -36.29
N GLN A 224 -18.73 3.28 -35.89
CA GLN A 224 -19.75 2.79 -36.82
C GLN A 224 -20.12 3.94 -37.78
N LEU A 225 -19.54 3.89 -38.98
CA LEU A 225 -20.02 4.64 -40.14
C LEU A 225 -21.15 3.86 -40.81
#